data_AF-A0A6G1R9C3-F1
#
_entry.id   AF-A0A6G1R9C3-F1
#
_cell.length_a   1.000
_cell.length_b   1.000
_cell.length_c   1.000
_cell.angle_alpha   90.00
_cell.angle_beta   90.00
_cell.angle_gamma   90.00
#
_symmetry.space_group_name_H-M   'P 1'
#
loop_
_entity.id
_entity.type
_entity.pdbx_description
1 polymer ?
#
loop_
_entity_poly.entity_id
_entity_poly.type
_entity_poly.pdbx_seq_one_letter_code
_entity_poly.pdbx_strand_id
1 'polypeptide(L)'
;MGILSQLSIIHLLWAAMVFCQYEYYDFEDEYDDEPNHQHPYYFNPNTQAEVPHFPFPVECARECFCPTAFPLSMYCDHRKLKMIPNIPSHVQQLYLQHNDIEAVPAGPFTNVTFLREINL
;
A
#
# COMPACT_ATOMS: atom_id res chain seq x y z
N MET A 1 -57.40 -15.87 26.81
CA MET A 1 -56.24 -16.45 26.09
C MET A 1 -55.33 -15.41 25.44
N GLY A 2 -55.79 -14.21 25.07
CA GLY A 2 -54.93 -13.19 24.42
C GLY A 2 -54.00 -12.38 25.35
N ILE A 3 -54.38 -12.17 26.62
CA ILE A 3 -53.65 -11.24 27.52
C ILE A 3 -52.31 -11.83 28.01
N LEU A 4 -52.27 -13.14 28.30
CA LEU A 4 -51.03 -13.84 28.68
C LEU A 4 -50.01 -13.88 27.52
N SER A 5 -50.49 -14.03 26.29
CA SER A 5 -49.66 -13.98 25.08
C SER A 5 -49.05 -12.59 24.88
N GLN A 6 -49.81 -11.52 25.11
CA GLN A 6 -49.33 -10.15 24.98
C GLN A 6 -48.27 -9.82 26.04
N LEU A 7 -48.47 -10.24 27.29
CA LEU A 7 -47.48 -10.05 28.36
C LEU A 7 -46.18 -10.81 28.09
N SER A 8 -46.28 -12.02 27.52
CA SER A 8 -45.11 -12.80 27.09
C SER A 8 -44.34 -12.10 25.97
N ILE A 9 -45.03 -11.51 25.00
CA ILE A 9 -44.41 -10.77 23.88
C ILE A 9 -43.73 -9.52 24.40
N ILE A 10 -44.36 -8.76 25.30
CA ILE A 10 -43.78 -7.56 25.89
C ILE A 10 -42.52 -7.91 26.69
N HIS A 11 -42.53 -8.99 27.48
CA HIS A 11 -41.35 -9.45 28.20
C HIS A 11 -40.21 -9.87 27.27
N LEU A 12 -40.52 -10.57 26.17
CA LEU A 12 -39.51 -10.95 25.17
C LEU A 12 -38.93 -9.74 24.44
N LEU A 13 -39.75 -8.72 24.13
CA LEU A 13 -39.28 -7.47 23.52
C LEU A 13 -38.44 -6.63 24.48
N TRP A 14 -38.81 -6.59 25.76
CA TRP A 14 -38.03 -5.90 26.79
C TRP A 14 -36.71 -6.61 27.06
N ALA A 15 -36.72 -7.95 27.15
CA ALA A 15 -35.53 -8.76 27.23
C ALA A 15 -34.65 -8.57 25.98
N ALA A 16 -35.21 -8.62 24.78
CA ALA A 16 -34.45 -8.38 23.55
C ALA A 16 -33.83 -6.97 23.50
N MET A 17 -34.52 -5.92 23.98
CA MET A 17 -33.94 -4.57 24.08
C MET A 17 -32.81 -4.50 25.11
N VAL A 18 -32.91 -5.23 26.22
CA VAL A 18 -31.85 -5.29 27.26
C VAL A 18 -30.65 -6.13 26.80
N PHE A 19 -30.88 -7.25 26.11
CA PHE A 19 -29.84 -8.17 25.64
C PHE A 19 -29.18 -7.70 24.32
N CYS A 20 -29.92 -7.08 23.40
CA CYS A 20 -29.34 -6.52 22.15
C CYS A 20 -28.49 -5.27 22.38
N GLN A 21 -28.42 -4.74 23.61
CA GLN A 21 -27.44 -3.73 23.99
C GLN A 21 -26.22 -4.32 24.72
N TYR A 22 -26.19 -5.64 24.99
CA TYR A 22 -25.23 -6.22 25.95
C TYR A 22 -24.19 -7.17 25.36
N GLU A 23 -24.13 -7.37 24.04
CA GLU A 23 -22.99 -8.04 23.41
C GLU A 23 -22.54 -7.30 22.15
N TYR A 24 -21.75 -6.24 22.38
CA TYR A 24 -20.55 -6.00 21.56
C TYR A 24 -19.53 -5.26 22.44
N TYR A 25 -19.18 -5.86 23.58
CA TYR A 25 -17.85 -5.67 24.14
C TYR A 25 -16.96 -6.71 23.48
N ASP A 26 -16.56 -6.44 22.24
CA ASP A 26 -15.42 -7.12 21.64
C ASP A 26 -14.27 -6.10 21.64
N PHE A 27 -13.52 -6.17 22.74
CA PHE A 27 -12.08 -5.94 22.78
C PHE A 27 -11.59 -4.69 22.04
N GLU A 28 -11.71 -3.52 22.68
CA GLU A 28 -10.62 -2.55 22.56
C GLU A 28 -9.42 -3.20 23.24
N ASP A 29 -8.74 -4.09 22.51
CA ASP A 29 -7.31 -4.20 22.63
C ASP A 29 -6.80 -2.77 22.61
N GLU A 30 -6.16 -2.39 23.71
CA GLU A 30 -5.25 -1.28 23.75
C GLU A 30 -4.22 -1.54 22.65
N TYR A 31 -4.56 -1.11 21.42
CA TYR A 31 -3.57 -0.86 20.40
C TYR A 31 -2.70 0.22 21.03
N ASP A 32 -1.62 -0.21 21.68
CA ASP A 32 -0.40 0.58 21.69
C ASP A 32 -0.32 1.19 20.30
N ASP A 33 -0.52 2.51 20.21
CA ASP A 33 -0.29 3.26 18.98
C ASP A 33 1.11 2.86 18.52
N GLU A 34 1.22 1.90 17.60
CA GLU A 34 2.46 1.68 16.86
C GLU A 34 2.74 3.06 16.29
N PRO A 35 3.83 3.72 16.71
CA PRO A 35 4.07 5.08 16.28
C PRO A 35 4.16 4.97 14.78
N ASN A 36 3.18 5.57 14.11
CA ASN A 36 3.06 5.58 12.68
C ASN A 36 4.40 6.05 12.13
N HIS A 37 5.26 5.10 11.75
CA HIS A 37 6.51 5.37 11.07
C HIS A 37 6.21 5.67 9.59
N GLN A 38 5.04 6.26 9.26
CA GLN A 38 5.05 7.44 8.41
C GLN A 38 5.99 8.45 9.07
N HIS A 39 7.30 8.30 8.83
CA HIS A 39 8.17 9.45 8.86
C HIS A 39 7.55 10.45 7.89
N PRO A 40 6.89 11.51 8.38
CA PRO A 40 6.46 12.55 7.50
C PRO A 40 7.79 13.14 7.05
N TYR A 41 8.07 13.10 5.76
CA TYR A 41 9.10 13.97 5.21
C TYR A 41 8.59 15.40 5.39
N TYR A 42 8.71 15.91 6.63
CA TYR A 42 8.73 17.32 6.90
C TYR A 42 9.92 17.82 6.11
N PHE A 43 9.64 18.44 4.97
CA PHE A 43 10.62 19.27 4.30
C PHE A 43 10.87 20.45 5.23
N ASN A 44 11.81 20.27 6.17
CA ASN A 44 12.32 21.35 6.98
C ASN A 44 13.29 22.12 6.07
N PRO A 45 12.93 23.32 5.59
CA PRO A 45 13.79 24.07 4.67
C PRO A 45 15.08 24.57 5.36
N ASN A 46 15.24 24.35 6.67
CA ASN A 46 16.34 24.88 7.47
C ASN A 46 17.28 23.81 8.06
N THR A 47 17.14 22.54 7.69
CA THR A 47 18.19 21.55 7.93
C THR A 47 18.96 21.36 6.63
N GLN A 48 20.25 21.72 6.63
CA GLN A 48 21.23 21.22 5.67
C GLN A 48 21.40 19.70 5.88
N ALA A 49 20.32 18.93 5.70
CA ALA A 49 20.45 17.54 5.33
C ALA A 49 20.98 17.61 3.90
N GLU A 50 22.22 17.21 3.70
CA GLU A 50 22.73 16.90 2.38
C GLU A 50 21.78 15.87 1.79
N VAL A 51 20.79 16.33 1.01
CA VAL A 51 20.05 15.49 0.08
C VAL A 51 21.14 14.74 -0.66
N PRO A 52 21.20 13.38 -0.60
CA PRO A 52 22.19 12.64 -1.34
C PRO A 52 22.16 13.19 -2.75
N HIS A 53 23.21 13.91 -3.11
CA HIS A 53 23.29 14.57 -4.39
C HIS A 53 23.46 13.42 -5.36
N PHE A 54 22.34 12.87 -5.84
CA PHE A 54 22.33 11.90 -6.91
C PHE A 54 23.00 12.62 -8.06
N PRO A 55 24.28 12.30 -8.34
CA PRO A 55 24.84 12.79 -9.56
C PRO A 55 24.06 12.05 -10.66
N PHE A 56 24.01 12.61 -11.85
CA PHE A 56 23.44 11.99 -13.04
C PHE A 56 21.93 12.22 -13.25
N PRO A 57 21.52 12.43 -14.51
CA PRO A 57 20.12 12.39 -14.88
C PRO A 57 19.57 11.00 -14.51
N VAL A 58 18.48 10.97 -13.76
CA VAL A 58 17.75 9.74 -13.44
C VAL A 58 17.17 9.21 -14.75
N GLU A 59 17.89 8.30 -15.41
CA GLU A 59 17.40 7.63 -16.61
C GLU A 59 16.11 6.87 -16.25
N CYS A 60 15.05 7.05 -17.03
CA CYS A 60 13.76 6.40 -16.80
C CYS A 60 13.25 5.81 -18.11
N ALA A 61 12.64 4.63 -18.07
CA ALA A 61 11.97 4.06 -19.23
C ALA A 61 10.84 5.00 -19.70
N ARG A 62 10.73 5.23 -21.00
CA ARG A 62 9.82 6.24 -21.58
C ARG A 62 8.35 5.91 -21.33
N GLU A 63 8.07 4.62 -21.28
CA GLU A 63 6.76 4.04 -20.99
C GLU A 63 6.42 4.05 -19.51
N CYS A 64 7.35 4.38 -18.61
CA CYS A 64 7.16 4.34 -17.16
C CYS A 64 7.23 5.73 -16.52
N PHE A 65 6.98 5.78 -15.21
CA PHE A 65 7.08 6.97 -14.39
C PHE A 65 8.10 6.76 -13.26
N CYS A 66 9.02 7.70 -13.09
CA CYS A 66 10.02 7.70 -12.02
C CYS A 66 9.87 8.99 -11.20
N PRO A 67 9.33 8.94 -9.97
CA PRO A 67 9.14 10.12 -9.14
C PRO A 67 10.48 10.70 -8.68
N THR A 68 10.65 12.02 -8.73
CA THR A 68 11.88 12.68 -8.26
C THR A 68 12.11 12.53 -6.75
N ALA A 69 11.03 12.43 -5.97
CA ALA A 69 11.10 12.17 -4.53
C ALA A 69 11.54 10.73 -4.20
N PHE A 70 11.36 9.80 -5.14
CA PHE A 70 11.68 8.39 -4.99
C PHE A 70 12.48 7.90 -6.21
N PRO A 71 13.74 8.38 -6.38
CA PRO A 71 14.52 8.17 -7.61
C PRO A 71 14.94 6.71 -7.82
N LEU A 72 14.71 5.83 -6.84
CA LEU A 72 15.03 4.41 -6.92
C LEU A 72 13.82 3.54 -7.32
N SER A 73 12.65 4.16 -7.50
CA SER A 73 11.39 3.48 -7.81
C SER A 73 10.96 3.77 -9.25
N MET A 74 10.59 2.71 -9.99
CA MET A 74 10.08 2.81 -11.36
C MET A 74 8.69 2.19 -11.46
N TYR A 75 7.72 3.00 -11.89
CA TYR A 75 6.31 2.64 -12.00
C TYR A 75 5.91 2.43 -13.46
N CYS A 76 5.67 1.18 -13.82
CA CYS A 76 5.29 0.71 -15.14
C CYS A 76 3.93 -0.01 -15.11
N ASP A 77 3.16 0.09 -14.02
CA ASP A 77 1.88 -0.58 -13.83
C ASP A 77 0.75 0.03 -14.67
N HIS A 78 -0.29 -0.76 -14.96
CA HIS A 78 -1.52 -0.35 -15.66
C HIS A 78 -1.32 0.28 -17.06
N ARG A 79 -0.34 -0.19 -17.82
CA ARG A 79 0.08 0.44 -19.10
C ARG A 79 -0.09 -0.46 -20.32
N LYS A 80 -0.65 -1.66 -20.17
CA LYS A 80 -0.82 -2.66 -21.25
C LYS A 80 0.51 -3.01 -21.91
N LEU A 81 1.59 -3.03 -21.12
CA LEU A 81 2.90 -3.43 -21.59
C LEU A 81 2.87 -4.91 -21.96
N LYS A 82 3.42 -5.24 -23.12
CA LYS A 82 3.56 -6.65 -23.57
C LYS A 82 4.93 -7.24 -23.23
N MET A 83 5.88 -6.36 -22.90
CA MET A 83 7.26 -6.71 -22.62
C MET A 83 7.76 -5.84 -21.48
N ILE A 84 8.71 -6.37 -20.71
CA ILE A 84 9.40 -5.63 -19.66
C ILE A 84 10.33 -4.60 -20.33
N PRO A 85 10.26 -3.31 -19.97
CA PRO A 85 11.10 -2.26 -20.53
C PRO A 85 12.56 -2.43 -20.08
N ASN A 86 13.50 -1.74 -20.72
CA ASN A 86 14.87 -1.68 -20.19
C ASN A 86 14.87 -0.99 -18.83
N ILE A 87 15.38 -1.68 -17.81
CA ILE A 87 15.39 -1.19 -16.44
C ILE A 87 16.73 -0.48 -16.17
N PRO A 88 16.72 0.80 -15.76
CA PRO A 88 17.92 1.51 -15.36
C PRO A 88 18.63 0.83 -14.17
N SER A 89 19.96 0.87 -14.14
CA SER A 89 20.76 0.13 -13.15
C SER A 89 20.57 0.56 -11.70
N HIS A 90 20.09 1.78 -11.47
CA HIS A 90 19.86 2.34 -10.13
C HIS A 90 18.50 1.95 -9.52
N VAL A 91 17.58 1.38 -10.30
CA VAL A 91 16.25 1.00 -9.83
C VAL A 91 16.35 -0.11 -8.78
N GLN A 92 15.68 0.10 -7.65
CA GLN A 92 15.57 -0.87 -6.57
C GLN A 92 14.15 -1.44 -6.44
N GLN A 93 13.13 -0.66 -6.81
CA GLN A 93 11.73 -1.06 -6.74
C GLN A 93 11.09 -0.93 -8.12
N LEU A 94 10.56 -2.04 -8.63
CA LEU A 94 9.98 -2.12 -9.97
C LEU A 94 8.53 -2.58 -9.89
N TYR A 95 7.61 -1.74 -10.38
CA TYR A 95 6.18 -2.03 -10.42
C TYR A 95 5.74 -2.26 -11.87
N LEU A 96 5.34 -3.48 -12.20
CA LEU A 96 4.91 -3.95 -13.52
C LEU A 96 3.50 -4.58 -13.49
N GLN A 97 2.82 -4.57 -12.35
CA GLN A 97 1.50 -5.17 -12.20
C GLN A 97 0.44 -4.59 -13.15
N HIS A 98 -0.57 -5.40 -13.47
CA HIS A 98 -1.68 -5.03 -14.35
C HIS A 98 -1.22 -4.63 -15.77
N ASN A 99 -0.34 -5.44 -16.36
CA ASN A 99 0.07 -5.37 -17.75
C ASN A 99 -0.22 -6.70 -18.48
N ASP A 100 0.04 -6.73 -19.80
CA ASP A 100 -0.15 -7.88 -20.67
C ASP A 100 1.20 -8.60 -20.93
N ILE A 101 2.07 -8.68 -19.91
CA ILE A 101 3.43 -9.25 -20.02
C ILE A 101 3.34 -10.78 -20.00
N GLU A 102 3.74 -11.42 -21.08
CA GLU A 102 3.66 -12.89 -21.22
C GLU A 102 4.97 -13.61 -20.88
N ALA A 103 6.09 -12.87 -20.79
CA ALA A 103 7.41 -13.45 -20.56
C ALA A 103 8.34 -12.52 -19.77
N VAL A 104 9.25 -13.13 -19.01
CA VAL A 104 10.29 -12.45 -18.22
C VAL A 104 11.67 -12.79 -18.80
N PRO A 105 12.14 -12.09 -19.84
CA PRO A 105 13.48 -12.33 -20.39
C PRO A 105 14.57 -11.80 -19.45
N ALA A 106 15.76 -12.40 -19.48
CA ALA A 106 16.90 -11.94 -18.68
C ALA A 106 17.45 -10.57 -19.13
N GLY A 107 17.28 -10.22 -20.41
CA GLY A 107 17.84 -9.02 -21.04
C GLY A 107 17.61 -7.72 -20.24
N PRO A 108 16.36 -7.34 -19.94
CA PRO A 108 16.03 -6.15 -19.15
C PRO A 108 16.70 -6.07 -17.77
N PHE A 109 17.06 -7.21 -17.18
CA PHE A 109 17.63 -7.31 -15.83
C PHE A 109 19.16 -7.42 -15.81
N THR A 110 19.81 -7.49 -16.97
CA THR A 110 21.26 -7.81 -17.09
C THR A 110 22.16 -6.86 -16.28
N ASN A 111 21.81 -5.57 -16.22
CA ASN A 111 22.62 -4.54 -15.55
C ASN A 111 21.99 -4.02 -14.25
N VAL A 112 20.97 -4.71 -13.72
CA VAL A 112 20.18 -4.24 -12.58
C VAL A 112 20.58 -5.02 -11.33
N THR A 113 21.72 -4.68 -10.75
CA THR A 113 22.31 -5.43 -9.62
C THR A 113 21.74 -5.04 -8.26
N PHE A 114 21.03 -3.91 -8.17
CA PHE A 114 20.50 -3.36 -6.91
C PHE A 114 19.00 -3.55 -6.72
N LEU A 115 18.35 -4.29 -7.62
CA LEU A 115 16.93 -4.57 -7.54
C LEU A 115 16.61 -5.33 -6.24
N ARG A 116 15.63 -4.83 -5.49
CA ARG A 116 15.19 -5.42 -4.21
C ARG A 116 13.78 -5.97 -4.29
N GLU A 117 12.93 -5.32 -5.09
CA GLU A 117 11.51 -5.65 -5.19
C GLU A 117 11.04 -5.58 -6.64
N ILE A 118 10.29 -6.61 -7.06
CA ILE A 118 9.56 -6.64 -8.33
C ILE A 118 8.11 -7.00 -8.01
N ASN A 119 7.18 -6.19 -8.50
CA ASN A 119 5.76 -6.50 -8.55
C ASN A 119 5.37 -6.70 -10.02
N LEU A 120 4.86 -7.88 -10.39
CA LEU A 120 4.59 -8.30 -11.78
C LEU A 120 3.11 -8.65 -11.99
#